data_AF-A0A2V9K2F1-F1
#
_entry.id   AF-A0A2V9K2F1-F1
#
_cell.length_a   1.000
_cell.length_b   1.000
_cell.length_c   1.000
_cell.angle_alpha   90.00
_cell.angle_beta   90.00
_cell.angle_gamma   90.00
#
_symmetry.space_group_name_H-M   'P 1'
#
loop_
_entity.id
_entity.type
_entity.pdbx_description
1 polymer ?
#
loop_
_entity_poly.entity_id
_entity_poly.type
_entity_poly.pdbx_seq_one_letter_code
_entity_poly.pdbx_strand_id
1 'polypeptide(L)'
;MHPLDEVNREIQVNRLRALFDTYPEAEGYFLNVGEMYPDLNNEKHRAFYLEKRPEFFELRKARIPWVIDIPQDSDLVVDSNIGYFDLFQYLLKQRDAVRPQAKIGLMGVGRGYALPLFDRLLPKDVPFTDMESSGVWTPAGLPMEIFANMGDRERTIEPRVDDDFEMMGMQFSVRQYSATDKIFSEGLKKGLTGFAGQIDRVRGTETNSLFLTRAAWSPHLGPEEFYKNYSEQVFGPQAAPAMYRAFMDLEDNQQYVGYNLYWYLYTMMNCCTSLPEVHMAHRFFTQPDAFDGPTIPDWKGFITELPDTIVRFQGSIGYLNKALDAMRAAQPDVAPQGEYELRYMINRTESYRDYIAALVTMRKAYGVFDKAFKDRSRVSREEFVAELSTAVHQFNEASRQVQAATREYAEFMDSPSDLGVLYHLNARAVLGFDLVCQTMQNILNYHTGKPYLKHVPWERLFSPDFNAT
;
A
#
# COMPACT_ATOMS: atom_id res chain seq x y z
N MET A 1 -16.16 -15.28 5.93
CA MET A 1 -17.58 -15.63 6.21
C MET A 1 -18.38 -15.47 4.93
N HIS A 2 -19.19 -16.46 4.56
CA HIS A 2 -19.88 -16.47 3.26
C HIS A 2 -21.09 -15.49 3.24
N PRO A 3 -21.31 -14.67 2.18
CA PRO A 3 -22.37 -13.65 2.15
C PRO A 3 -23.81 -14.17 2.27
N LEU A 4 -24.05 -15.40 1.79
CA LEU A 4 -25.36 -16.07 1.87
C LEU A 4 -25.56 -16.88 3.17
N ASP A 5 -24.55 -16.95 4.04
CA ASP A 5 -24.67 -17.67 5.29
C ASP A 5 -25.51 -16.89 6.31
N GLU A 6 -26.42 -17.59 6.99
CA GLU A 6 -27.37 -16.96 7.92
C GLU A 6 -26.69 -16.34 9.13
N VAL A 7 -25.66 -17.00 9.68
CA VAL A 7 -24.90 -16.48 10.83
C VAL A 7 -24.14 -15.22 10.41
N ASN A 8 -23.52 -15.23 9.22
CA ASN A 8 -22.88 -14.04 8.70
C ASN A 8 -23.88 -12.90 8.51
N ARG A 9 -25.06 -13.16 7.94
CA ARG A 9 -26.11 -12.15 7.77
C ARG A 9 -26.57 -11.55 9.10
N GLU A 10 -26.76 -12.37 10.13
CA GLU A 10 -27.08 -11.89 11.48
C GLU A 10 -25.97 -10.97 12.02
N ILE A 11 -24.70 -11.36 11.87
CA ILE A 11 -23.56 -10.54 12.27
C ILE A 11 -23.55 -9.21 11.53
N GLN A 12 -23.79 -9.18 10.22
CA GLN A 12 -23.82 -7.93 9.46
C GLN A 12 -25.01 -7.03 9.86
N VAL A 13 -26.17 -7.59 10.18
CA VAL A 13 -27.31 -6.81 10.71
C VAL A 13 -26.99 -6.22 12.07
N ASN A 14 -26.34 -6.97 12.94
CA ASN A 14 -25.91 -6.45 14.24
C ASN A 14 -24.83 -5.36 14.10
N ARG A 15 -23.90 -5.51 13.14
CA ARG A 15 -22.95 -4.44 12.78
C ARG A 15 -23.66 -3.19 12.26
N LEU A 16 -24.67 -3.35 11.41
CA LEU A 16 -25.47 -2.24 10.90
C LEU A 16 -26.21 -1.50 12.03
N ARG A 17 -26.83 -2.24 12.96
CA ARG A 17 -27.45 -1.64 14.17
C ARG A 17 -26.42 -0.89 15.00
N ALA A 18 -25.27 -1.50 15.29
CA ALA A 18 -24.21 -0.86 16.04
C ALA A 18 -23.70 0.43 15.37
N LEU A 19 -23.57 0.44 14.03
CA LEU A 19 -23.21 1.66 13.29
C LEU A 19 -24.24 2.78 13.48
N PHE A 20 -25.53 2.45 13.39
CA PHE A 20 -26.61 3.41 13.60
C PHE A 20 -26.66 3.96 15.02
N ASP A 21 -26.42 3.11 16.01
CA ASP A 21 -26.44 3.48 17.43
C ASP A 21 -25.20 4.29 17.83
N THR A 22 -24.04 3.98 17.23
CA THR A 22 -22.77 4.64 17.54
C THR A 22 -22.66 6.01 16.90
N TYR A 23 -23.14 6.15 15.66
CA TYR A 23 -23.05 7.41 14.88
C TYR A 23 -24.44 7.87 14.43
N PRO A 24 -25.37 8.15 15.36
CA PRO A 24 -26.75 8.47 15.00
C PRO A 24 -26.90 9.77 14.19
N GLU A 25 -25.93 10.66 14.26
CA GLU A 25 -25.86 11.94 13.56
C GLU A 25 -25.33 11.85 12.12
N ALA A 26 -24.81 10.70 11.70
CA ALA A 26 -24.30 10.52 10.35
C ALA A 26 -25.42 10.72 9.31
N GLU A 27 -25.14 11.51 8.26
CA GLU A 27 -26.11 11.76 7.18
C GLU A 27 -26.40 10.51 6.34
N GLY A 28 -25.45 9.57 6.31
CA GLY A 28 -25.54 8.30 5.62
C GLY A 28 -24.35 7.40 5.93
N TYR A 29 -24.44 6.15 5.50
CA TYR A 29 -23.42 5.13 5.73
C TYR A 29 -23.09 4.43 4.41
N PHE A 30 -21.80 4.26 4.11
CA PHE A 30 -21.38 3.42 3.00
C PHE A 30 -21.06 2.00 3.50
N LEU A 31 -21.60 1.00 2.80
CA LEU A 31 -21.30 -0.40 3.08
C LEU A 31 -20.28 -0.90 2.05
N ASN A 32 -19.13 -1.33 2.53
CA ASN A 32 -17.99 -1.72 1.71
C ASN A 32 -18.15 -3.15 1.14
N VAL A 33 -18.03 -3.27 -0.18
CA VAL A 33 -17.78 -4.49 -0.93
C VAL A 33 -16.26 -4.63 -1.10
N GLY A 34 -15.68 -5.49 -0.26
CA GLY A 34 -14.22 -5.62 -0.14
C GLY A 34 -13.50 -5.99 -1.44
N GLU A 35 -12.23 -5.62 -1.48
CA GLU A 35 -11.29 -5.81 -2.59
C GLU A 35 -11.20 -7.27 -3.08
N MET A 36 -11.21 -8.22 -2.14
CA MET A 36 -10.94 -9.64 -2.42
C MET A 36 -12.10 -10.37 -3.15
N TYR A 37 -11.74 -11.40 -3.91
CA TYR A 37 -12.66 -12.25 -4.68
C TYR A 37 -12.64 -13.70 -4.17
N PRO A 38 -13.23 -13.99 -3.00
CA PRO A 38 -13.26 -15.36 -2.46
C PRO A 38 -14.07 -16.29 -3.34
N ASP A 39 -13.72 -17.59 -3.35
CA ASP A 39 -14.56 -18.61 -3.98
C ASP A 39 -15.80 -18.85 -3.10
N LEU A 40 -16.93 -18.36 -3.59
CA LEU A 40 -18.21 -18.46 -2.93
C LEU A 40 -19.07 -19.60 -3.47
N ASN A 41 -18.74 -20.18 -4.63
CA ASN A 41 -19.59 -21.16 -5.31
C ASN A 41 -19.33 -22.58 -4.81
N ASN A 42 -19.72 -22.82 -3.56
CA ASN A 42 -19.69 -24.15 -2.96
C ASN A 42 -20.99 -24.94 -3.22
N GLU A 43 -20.99 -26.22 -2.86
CA GLU A 43 -22.12 -27.14 -3.06
C GLU A 43 -23.43 -26.61 -2.47
N LYS A 44 -23.39 -26.02 -1.27
CA LYS A 44 -24.56 -25.46 -0.56
C LYS A 44 -25.21 -24.31 -1.34
N HIS A 45 -24.42 -23.49 -2.03
CA HIS A 45 -24.89 -22.25 -2.67
C HIS A 45 -24.88 -22.27 -4.20
N ARG A 46 -24.48 -23.39 -4.81
CA ARG A 46 -24.32 -23.53 -6.26
C ARG A 46 -25.54 -23.15 -7.08
N ALA A 47 -26.72 -23.58 -6.64
CA ALA A 47 -27.97 -23.29 -7.35
C ALA A 47 -28.22 -21.78 -7.48
N PHE A 48 -27.96 -21.02 -6.41
CA PHE A 48 -28.11 -19.57 -6.38
C PHE A 48 -27.17 -18.88 -7.39
N TYR A 49 -25.89 -19.25 -7.41
CA TYR A 49 -24.95 -18.65 -8.35
C TYR A 49 -25.27 -19.02 -9.80
N LEU A 50 -25.66 -20.26 -10.09
CA LEU A 50 -26.08 -20.67 -11.44
C LEU A 50 -27.28 -19.87 -11.94
N GLU A 51 -28.23 -19.57 -11.06
CA GLU A 51 -29.40 -18.75 -11.38
C GLU A 51 -29.01 -17.29 -11.63
N LYS A 52 -28.13 -16.71 -10.81
CA LYS A 52 -27.79 -15.27 -10.85
C LYS A 52 -26.75 -14.88 -11.88
N ARG A 53 -25.83 -15.79 -12.23
CA ARG A 53 -24.73 -15.54 -13.18
C ARG A 53 -25.13 -14.82 -14.48
N PRO A 54 -26.23 -15.18 -15.17
CA PRO A 54 -26.62 -14.50 -16.41
C PRO A 54 -26.81 -12.99 -16.27
N GLU A 55 -27.28 -12.51 -15.11
CA GLU A 55 -27.49 -11.08 -14.84
C GLU A 55 -26.15 -10.30 -14.73
N PHE A 56 -25.03 -11.00 -14.47
CA PHE A 56 -23.72 -10.40 -14.17
C PHE A 56 -22.64 -10.71 -15.22
N PHE A 57 -22.96 -11.42 -16.31
CA PHE A 57 -21.95 -11.84 -17.30
C PHE A 57 -21.18 -10.70 -17.98
N GLU A 58 -21.73 -9.49 -18.02
CA GLU A 58 -21.01 -8.33 -18.55
C GLU A 58 -19.77 -7.96 -17.73
N LEU A 59 -19.74 -8.28 -16.43
CA LEU A 59 -18.58 -8.06 -15.56
C LEU A 59 -17.34 -8.80 -16.06
N ARG A 60 -17.53 -9.92 -16.78
CA ARG A 60 -16.42 -10.67 -17.35
C ARG A 60 -15.57 -9.82 -18.28
N LYS A 61 -16.18 -8.88 -19.02
CA LYS A 61 -15.48 -7.96 -19.92
C LYS A 61 -15.15 -6.63 -19.23
N ALA A 62 -16.07 -6.13 -18.38
CA ALA A 62 -15.93 -4.82 -17.76
C ALA A 62 -14.70 -4.72 -16.82
N ARG A 63 -14.30 -5.82 -16.19
CA ARG A 63 -13.13 -5.86 -15.28
C ARG A 63 -11.78 -5.54 -15.93
N ILE A 64 -11.72 -5.41 -17.25
CA ILE A 64 -10.50 -4.96 -17.95
C ILE A 64 -10.56 -3.43 -18.01
N PRO A 65 -9.53 -2.68 -17.54
CA PRO A 65 -8.13 -3.09 -17.39
C PRO A 65 -7.61 -3.28 -15.95
N TRP A 66 -8.41 -3.78 -14.99
CA TRP A 66 -7.95 -3.96 -13.60
C TRP A 66 -7.00 -5.17 -13.50
N VAL A 67 -5.80 -5.03 -12.89
CA VAL A 67 -4.71 -6.04 -13.02
C VAL A 67 -4.13 -6.69 -11.76
N ILE A 68 -4.12 -6.05 -10.58
CA ILE A 68 -3.37 -6.57 -9.40
C ILE A 68 -4.19 -7.60 -8.60
N ASP A 69 -5.45 -7.29 -8.27
CA ASP A 69 -6.25 -8.10 -7.31
C ASP A 69 -7.50 -8.74 -7.91
N ILE A 70 -7.64 -8.68 -9.24
CA ILE A 70 -8.77 -9.31 -9.93
C ILE A 70 -8.37 -10.70 -10.44
N PRO A 71 -9.11 -11.76 -10.06
CA PRO A 71 -8.87 -13.09 -10.60
C PRO A 71 -8.94 -13.16 -12.12
N GLN A 72 -8.05 -13.98 -12.68
CA GLN A 72 -8.13 -14.36 -14.09
C GLN A 72 -9.38 -15.21 -14.36
N ASP A 73 -9.85 -15.96 -13.36
CA ASP A 73 -11.11 -16.68 -13.45
C ASP A 73 -12.30 -15.70 -13.47
N SER A 74 -12.97 -15.67 -14.62
CA SER A 74 -14.12 -14.81 -14.85
C SER A 74 -15.34 -15.20 -14.01
N ASP A 75 -15.49 -16.49 -13.68
CA ASP A 75 -16.59 -16.99 -12.87
C ASP A 75 -16.40 -16.61 -11.41
N LEU A 76 -15.16 -16.65 -10.91
CA LEU A 76 -14.84 -16.18 -9.56
C LEU A 76 -15.15 -14.68 -9.39
N VAL A 77 -14.81 -13.86 -10.39
CA VAL A 77 -15.15 -12.43 -10.41
C VAL A 77 -16.66 -12.22 -10.36
N VAL A 78 -17.40 -12.95 -11.20
CA VAL A 78 -18.86 -12.85 -11.29
C VAL A 78 -19.51 -13.29 -9.98
N ASP A 79 -19.15 -14.46 -9.45
CA ASP A 79 -19.74 -15.03 -8.24
C ASP A 79 -19.44 -14.19 -7.00
N SER A 80 -18.22 -13.67 -6.87
CA SER A 80 -17.88 -12.73 -5.80
C SER A 80 -18.77 -11.49 -5.82
N ASN A 81 -18.93 -10.85 -6.98
CA ASN A 81 -19.81 -9.69 -7.12
C ASN A 81 -21.27 -10.05 -6.81
N ILE A 82 -21.77 -11.20 -7.27
CA ILE A 82 -23.13 -11.68 -6.95
C ILE A 82 -23.33 -11.81 -5.44
N GLY A 83 -22.40 -12.49 -4.75
CA GLY A 83 -22.54 -12.77 -3.32
C GLY A 83 -22.56 -11.50 -2.47
N TYR A 84 -21.65 -10.57 -2.72
CA TYR A 84 -21.61 -9.30 -1.98
C TYR A 84 -22.72 -8.33 -2.38
N PHE A 85 -23.11 -8.31 -3.65
CA PHE A 85 -24.26 -7.52 -4.09
C PHE A 85 -25.57 -7.98 -3.44
N ASP A 86 -25.78 -9.31 -3.34
CA ASP A 86 -26.92 -9.87 -2.61
C ASP A 86 -26.90 -9.50 -1.12
N LEU A 87 -25.73 -9.59 -0.46
CA LEU A 87 -25.60 -9.17 0.94
C LEU A 87 -25.92 -7.68 1.10
N PHE A 88 -25.48 -6.82 0.19
CA PHE A 88 -25.82 -5.41 0.20
C PHE A 88 -27.33 -5.19 0.07
N GLN A 89 -27.99 -5.85 -0.89
CA GLN A 89 -29.45 -5.79 -1.04
C GLN A 89 -30.20 -6.31 0.19
N TYR A 90 -29.67 -7.36 0.83
CA TYR A 90 -30.20 -7.87 2.09
C TYR A 90 -30.11 -6.81 3.19
N LEU A 91 -28.95 -6.15 3.35
CA LEU A 91 -28.76 -5.11 4.37
C LEU A 91 -29.60 -3.85 4.10
N LEU A 92 -29.84 -3.48 2.84
CA LEU A 92 -30.80 -2.42 2.49
C LEU A 92 -32.21 -2.73 3.00
N LYS A 93 -32.69 -3.97 2.81
CA LYS A 93 -34.00 -4.40 3.35
C LYS A 93 -34.03 -4.38 4.87
N GLN A 94 -32.92 -4.76 5.52
CA GLN A 94 -32.82 -4.72 6.98
C GLN A 94 -32.78 -3.29 7.53
N ARG A 95 -32.14 -2.35 6.81
CA ARG A 95 -32.21 -0.92 7.13
C ARG A 95 -33.65 -0.43 7.14
N ASP A 96 -34.48 -0.83 6.17
CA ASP A 96 -35.88 -0.39 6.11
C ASP A 96 -36.68 -0.82 7.36
N ALA A 97 -36.33 -1.97 7.96
CA ALA A 97 -36.95 -2.46 9.18
C ALA A 97 -36.37 -1.82 10.46
N VAL A 98 -35.07 -1.55 10.49
CA VAL A 98 -34.35 -1.08 11.69
C VAL A 98 -34.39 0.45 11.80
N ARG A 99 -34.08 1.16 10.70
CA ARG A 99 -33.97 2.62 10.63
C ARG A 99 -34.27 3.11 9.21
N PRO A 100 -35.55 3.18 8.80
CA PRO A 100 -35.95 3.44 7.41
C PRO A 100 -35.45 4.77 6.83
N GLN A 101 -35.16 5.75 7.68
CA GLN A 101 -34.65 7.06 7.27
C GLN A 101 -33.12 7.11 7.11
N ALA A 102 -32.38 6.09 7.55
CA ALA A 102 -30.92 6.07 7.39
C ALA A 102 -30.55 5.89 5.91
N LYS A 103 -29.70 6.75 5.36
CA LYS A 103 -29.21 6.60 3.99
C LYS A 103 -28.10 5.56 3.94
N ILE A 104 -28.13 4.67 2.95
CA ILE A 104 -27.09 3.67 2.72
C ILE A 104 -26.56 3.82 1.29
N GLY A 105 -25.24 3.93 1.16
CA GLY A 105 -24.50 3.88 -0.09
C GLY A 105 -23.74 2.58 -0.27
N LEU A 106 -23.44 2.25 -1.53
CA LEU A 106 -22.54 1.16 -1.89
C LEU A 106 -21.12 1.72 -2.06
N MET A 107 -20.17 1.12 -1.37
CA MET A 107 -18.75 1.40 -1.56
C MET A 107 -18.07 0.15 -2.12
N GLY A 108 -17.27 0.30 -3.18
CA GLY A 108 -16.35 -0.75 -3.61
C GLY A 108 -14.89 -0.35 -3.41
N VAL A 109 -14.00 -1.35 -3.46
CA VAL A 109 -12.54 -1.17 -3.45
C VAL A 109 -11.99 -1.86 -4.70
N GLY A 110 -11.53 -1.07 -5.67
CA GLY A 110 -11.10 -1.58 -6.98
C GLY A 110 -12.24 -2.28 -7.75
N ARG A 111 -13.48 -1.82 -7.56
CA ARG A 111 -14.70 -2.43 -8.11
C ARG A 111 -15.52 -1.48 -8.95
N GLY A 112 -14.93 -0.33 -9.33
CA GLY A 112 -15.57 0.69 -10.14
C GLY A 112 -16.13 0.16 -11.46
N TYR A 113 -15.50 -0.86 -12.05
CA TYR A 113 -15.99 -1.54 -13.26
C TYR A 113 -17.39 -2.15 -13.11
N ALA A 114 -17.85 -2.45 -11.89
CA ALA A 114 -19.15 -3.06 -11.62
C ALA A 114 -20.26 -2.02 -11.42
N LEU A 115 -19.93 -0.74 -11.20
CA LEU A 115 -20.91 0.32 -10.93
C LEU A 115 -21.97 0.47 -12.05
N PRO A 116 -21.63 0.39 -13.36
CA PRO A 116 -22.64 0.47 -14.43
C PRO A 116 -23.68 -0.65 -14.38
N LEU A 117 -23.30 -1.84 -13.92
CA LEU A 117 -24.25 -2.93 -13.69
C LEU A 117 -25.11 -2.64 -12.45
N PHE A 118 -24.47 -2.27 -11.34
CA PHE A 118 -25.15 -2.00 -10.09
C PHE A 118 -26.15 -0.84 -10.19
N ASP A 119 -25.88 0.18 -11.02
CA ASP A 119 -26.81 1.27 -11.27
C ASP A 119 -28.16 0.80 -11.83
N ARG A 120 -28.17 -0.28 -12.63
CA ARG A 120 -29.38 -0.85 -13.21
C ARG A 120 -30.14 -1.74 -12.23
N LEU A 121 -29.43 -2.30 -11.24
CA LEU A 121 -29.97 -3.27 -10.29
C LEU A 121 -30.35 -2.65 -8.94
N LEU A 122 -29.89 -1.44 -8.62
CA LEU A 122 -30.15 -0.75 -7.36
C LEU A 122 -31.07 0.47 -7.53
N PRO A 123 -31.89 0.79 -6.50
CA PRO A 123 -32.67 2.04 -6.44
C PRO A 123 -31.79 3.27 -6.72
N LYS A 124 -32.33 4.27 -7.43
CA LYS A 124 -31.56 5.44 -7.91
C LYS A 124 -31.07 6.36 -6.79
N ASP A 125 -31.65 6.27 -5.60
CA ASP A 125 -31.32 7.03 -4.40
C ASP A 125 -30.15 6.43 -3.58
N VAL A 126 -29.62 5.27 -3.98
CA VAL A 126 -28.42 4.67 -3.35
C VAL A 126 -27.15 5.34 -3.91
N PRO A 127 -26.38 6.12 -3.15
CA PRO A 127 -25.13 6.70 -3.65
C PRO A 127 -24.07 5.62 -3.87
N PHE A 128 -23.19 5.84 -4.85
CA PHE A 128 -22.04 4.97 -5.12
C PHE A 128 -20.73 5.69 -4.79
N THR A 129 -19.80 4.96 -4.20
CA THR A 129 -18.40 5.37 -4.12
C THR A 129 -17.52 4.18 -4.48
N ASP A 130 -16.35 4.44 -5.03
CA ASP A 130 -15.35 3.39 -5.25
C ASP A 130 -13.96 3.93 -4.98
N MET A 131 -13.16 3.15 -4.27
CA MET A 131 -11.74 3.40 -4.13
C MET A 131 -11.03 2.96 -5.39
N GLU A 132 -10.40 3.90 -6.07
CA GLU A 132 -9.87 3.70 -7.40
C GLU A 132 -8.54 4.45 -7.55
N SER A 133 -7.56 3.81 -8.18
CA SER A 133 -6.19 4.32 -8.28
C SER A 133 -5.45 3.66 -9.44
N SER A 134 -4.80 4.47 -10.28
CA SER A 134 -3.82 3.93 -11.23
C SER A 134 -2.58 3.36 -10.58
N GLY A 135 -2.31 3.69 -9.31
CA GLY A 135 -1.23 3.08 -8.53
C GLY A 135 -1.49 1.63 -8.13
N VAL A 136 -2.72 1.15 -8.24
CA VAL A 136 -3.09 -0.23 -7.85
C VAL A 136 -3.76 -0.94 -9.02
N TRP A 137 -4.98 -0.56 -9.38
CA TRP A 137 -5.77 -1.41 -10.27
C TRP A 137 -5.64 -1.03 -11.73
N THR A 138 -5.45 0.25 -12.07
CA THR A 138 -5.52 0.74 -13.46
C THR A 138 -4.24 1.47 -13.91
N PRO A 139 -3.09 0.77 -14.11
CA PRO A 139 -1.78 1.39 -14.37
C PRO A 139 -1.72 2.40 -15.52
N ALA A 140 -2.63 2.29 -16.50
CA ALA A 140 -2.71 3.19 -17.64
C ALA A 140 -3.52 4.47 -17.37
N GLY A 141 -4.07 4.62 -16.17
CA GLY A 141 -5.02 5.67 -15.78
C GLY A 141 -6.43 5.13 -15.55
N LEU A 142 -7.15 5.77 -14.64
CA LEU A 142 -8.51 5.38 -14.30
C LEU A 142 -9.52 5.62 -15.46
N PRO A 143 -10.31 4.60 -15.86
CA PRO A 143 -11.34 4.77 -16.88
C PRO A 143 -12.59 5.46 -16.30
N MET A 144 -12.59 6.80 -16.30
CA MET A 144 -13.68 7.62 -15.73
C MET A 144 -15.08 7.34 -16.29
N GLU A 145 -15.19 6.70 -17.46
CA GLU A 145 -16.44 6.22 -18.04
C GLU A 145 -17.24 5.31 -17.08
N ILE A 146 -16.60 4.65 -16.11
CA ILE A 146 -17.30 3.84 -15.11
C ILE A 146 -18.31 4.63 -14.29
N PHE A 147 -18.14 5.96 -14.15
CA PHE A 147 -19.08 6.82 -13.44
C PHE A 147 -20.17 7.40 -14.35
N ALA A 148 -20.08 7.21 -15.67
CA ALA A 148 -20.97 7.83 -16.64
C ALA A 148 -22.36 7.20 -16.68
N ASN A 149 -23.32 7.94 -17.24
CA ASN A 149 -24.65 7.45 -17.61
C ASN A 149 -25.54 6.90 -16.47
N MET A 150 -25.30 7.31 -15.20
CA MET A 150 -26.12 6.90 -14.04
C MET A 150 -27.19 7.94 -13.62
N GLY A 151 -27.51 8.89 -14.51
CA GLY A 151 -28.50 9.95 -14.25
C GLY A 151 -28.08 10.85 -13.08
N ASP A 152 -29.02 11.12 -12.17
CA ASP A 152 -28.84 11.98 -10.99
C ASP A 152 -28.26 11.24 -9.77
N ARG A 153 -27.88 9.97 -9.91
CA ARG A 153 -27.26 9.21 -8.81
C ARG A 153 -25.99 9.92 -8.36
N GLU A 154 -25.86 10.09 -7.04
CA GLU A 154 -24.62 10.56 -6.41
C GLU A 154 -23.51 9.52 -6.59
N ARG A 155 -22.36 9.97 -7.06
CA ARG A 155 -21.19 9.15 -7.37
C ARG A 155 -19.95 9.86 -6.87
N THR A 156 -19.29 9.30 -5.88
CA THR A 156 -18.02 9.79 -5.39
C THR A 156 -16.90 8.83 -5.76
N ILE A 157 -15.67 9.33 -5.70
CA ILE A 157 -14.47 8.51 -5.79
C ILE A 157 -13.71 8.60 -4.47
N GLU A 158 -13.09 7.50 -4.06
CA GLU A 158 -12.16 7.50 -2.93
C GLU A 158 -10.72 7.47 -3.46
N PRO A 159 -10.08 8.64 -3.64
CA PRO A 159 -8.67 8.67 -3.97
C PRO A 159 -7.85 8.24 -2.75
N ARG A 160 -6.76 7.52 -3.00
CA ARG A 160 -5.78 7.16 -1.98
C ARG A 160 -4.93 8.39 -1.65
N VAL A 161 -5.24 9.07 -0.54
CA VAL A 161 -4.52 10.28 -0.09
C VAL A 161 -3.14 9.89 0.44
N ASP A 162 -3.09 8.78 1.16
CA ASP A 162 -1.92 7.96 1.34
C ASP A 162 -2.27 6.48 1.07
N ASP A 163 -1.24 5.66 1.01
CA ASP A 163 -1.36 4.22 0.86
C ASP A 163 -0.74 3.48 2.04
N ASP A 164 -1.21 2.26 2.23
CA ASP A 164 -0.76 1.36 3.30
C ASP A 164 0.54 0.63 2.92
N PHE A 165 1.04 0.77 1.68
CA PHE A 165 2.24 0.14 1.12
C PHE A 165 3.52 1.01 1.19
N GLU A 166 3.40 2.27 1.57
CA GLU A 166 4.52 3.22 1.66
C GLU A 166 4.32 4.18 2.83
N MET A 167 3.85 3.65 3.97
CA MET A 167 3.55 4.44 5.18
C MET A 167 4.79 5.11 5.82
N MET A 168 6.01 4.69 5.46
CA MET A 168 7.24 5.33 5.97
C MET A 168 7.52 6.66 5.26
N GLY A 169 7.35 6.69 3.94
CA GLY A 169 7.60 7.87 3.13
C GLY A 169 6.47 8.89 3.27
N MET A 170 6.74 10.14 2.91
CA MET A 170 5.65 11.03 2.49
C MET A 170 5.32 10.71 1.03
N GLN A 171 4.03 10.70 0.69
CA GLN A 171 3.56 10.31 -0.64
C GLN A 171 3.08 11.55 -1.40
N PHE A 172 3.50 11.66 -2.66
CA PHE A 172 3.21 12.81 -3.51
C PHE A 172 2.53 12.36 -4.80
N SER A 173 1.20 12.49 -4.82
CA SER A 173 0.34 11.84 -5.81
C SER A 173 -0.44 12.83 -6.66
N VAL A 174 -0.04 14.12 -6.67
CA VAL A 174 -0.77 15.17 -7.40
C VAL A 174 -0.75 14.90 -8.90
N ARG A 175 0.38 14.46 -9.46
CA ARG A 175 0.48 14.08 -10.86
C ARG A 175 -0.38 12.86 -11.17
N GLN A 176 -0.47 11.91 -10.24
CA GLN A 176 -1.35 10.75 -10.38
C GLN A 176 -2.81 11.18 -10.53
N TYR A 177 -3.33 11.96 -9.58
CA TYR A 177 -4.74 12.38 -9.57
C TYR A 177 -5.11 13.21 -10.81
N SER A 178 -4.22 14.12 -11.22
CA SER A 178 -4.51 15.13 -12.24
C SER A 178 -4.21 14.67 -13.66
N ALA A 179 -3.07 14.03 -13.89
CA ALA A 179 -2.58 13.72 -15.24
C ALA A 179 -2.87 12.27 -15.64
N THR A 180 -2.65 11.33 -14.72
CA THR A 180 -2.84 9.89 -14.98
C THR A 180 -4.31 9.50 -14.82
N ASP A 181 -4.88 9.73 -13.64
CA ASP A 181 -6.26 9.34 -13.31
C ASP A 181 -7.29 10.35 -13.79
N LYS A 182 -6.90 11.62 -13.94
CA LYS A 182 -7.77 12.71 -14.45
C LYS A 182 -9.07 12.83 -13.65
N ILE A 183 -8.98 12.64 -12.32
CA ILE A 183 -10.09 12.57 -11.37
C ILE A 183 -11.07 13.71 -11.57
N PHE A 184 -10.58 14.95 -11.58
CA PHE A 184 -11.46 16.11 -11.67
C PHE A 184 -11.74 16.54 -13.11
N SER A 185 -10.72 16.57 -13.97
CA SER A 185 -10.87 17.06 -15.34
C SER A 185 -11.79 16.20 -16.20
N GLU A 186 -11.79 14.88 -15.99
CA GLU A 186 -12.67 13.95 -16.70
C GLU A 186 -13.81 13.45 -15.82
N GLY A 187 -13.58 13.15 -14.54
CA GLY A 187 -14.62 12.60 -13.68
C GLY A 187 -15.85 13.50 -13.53
N LEU A 188 -15.69 14.82 -13.45
CA LEU A 188 -16.84 15.75 -13.45
C LEU A 188 -17.66 15.66 -14.74
N LYS A 189 -17.00 15.51 -15.90
CA LYS A 189 -17.69 15.33 -17.20
C LYS A 189 -18.47 14.02 -17.25
N LYS A 190 -18.05 13.03 -16.46
CA LYS A 190 -18.70 11.71 -16.34
C LYS A 190 -19.70 11.64 -15.18
N GLY A 191 -19.91 12.73 -14.44
CA GLY A 191 -20.92 12.83 -13.40
C GLY A 191 -20.46 12.40 -12.00
N LEU A 192 -19.15 12.39 -11.72
CA LEU A 192 -18.68 12.42 -10.33
C LEU A 192 -19.22 13.67 -9.63
N THR A 193 -19.72 13.49 -8.42
CA THR A 193 -20.32 14.53 -7.58
C THR A 193 -19.43 14.94 -6.42
N GLY A 194 -18.36 14.18 -6.12
CA GLY A 194 -17.43 14.49 -5.04
C GLY A 194 -16.37 13.41 -4.85
N PHE A 195 -15.62 13.53 -3.76
CA PHE A 195 -14.62 12.56 -3.34
C PHE A 195 -14.56 12.46 -1.81
N ALA A 196 -14.08 11.33 -1.30
CA ALA A 196 -13.74 11.14 0.11
C ALA A 196 -12.41 10.40 0.16
N GLY A 197 -11.34 11.03 0.64
CA GLY A 197 -10.00 10.44 0.58
C GLY A 197 -9.78 9.31 1.60
N GLN A 198 -9.15 8.21 1.18
CA GLN A 198 -8.61 7.21 2.10
C GLN A 198 -7.38 7.80 2.81
N ILE A 199 -7.35 7.73 4.13
CA ILE A 199 -6.23 8.20 4.96
C ILE A 199 -5.89 7.15 6.01
N ASP A 200 -4.64 6.69 6.03
CA ASP A 200 -4.04 5.84 7.06
C ASP A 200 -3.23 6.69 8.08
N ARG A 201 -2.54 7.72 7.59
CA ARG A 201 -1.77 8.70 8.38
C ARG A 201 -2.17 10.12 8.00
N VAL A 202 -2.53 10.93 9.00
CA VAL A 202 -2.94 12.31 8.76
C VAL A 202 -1.77 13.22 8.38
N ARG A 203 -0.66 13.17 9.15
CA ARG A 203 0.49 14.06 8.93
C ARG A 203 1.33 13.64 7.73
N GLY A 204 1.72 14.59 6.89
CA GLY A 204 2.51 14.34 5.67
C GLY A 204 1.64 14.08 4.44
N THR A 205 0.33 14.31 4.54
CA THR A 205 -0.65 14.18 3.44
C THR A 205 -1.26 15.51 3.02
N GLU A 206 -0.76 16.63 3.57
CA GLU A 206 -1.33 17.96 3.41
C GLU A 206 -1.34 18.39 1.95
N THR A 207 -0.30 18.07 1.18
CA THR A 207 -0.21 18.39 -0.25
C THR A 207 -1.27 17.64 -1.06
N ASN A 208 -1.44 16.33 -0.83
CA ASN A 208 -2.43 15.52 -1.52
C ASN A 208 -3.85 15.98 -1.16
N SER A 209 -4.13 16.13 0.14
CA SER A 209 -5.42 16.61 0.65
C SER A 209 -5.77 18.00 0.09
N LEU A 210 -4.84 18.96 0.18
CA LEU A 210 -5.05 20.32 -0.30
C LEU A 210 -5.23 20.37 -1.82
N PHE A 211 -4.47 19.57 -2.57
CA PHE A 211 -4.63 19.47 -4.01
C PHE A 211 -6.03 18.96 -4.36
N LEU A 212 -6.48 17.84 -3.78
CA LEU A 212 -7.80 17.27 -4.06
C LEU A 212 -8.92 18.28 -3.75
N THR A 213 -8.84 18.98 -2.61
CA THR A 213 -9.81 20.02 -2.26
C THR A 213 -9.80 21.18 -3.25
N ARG A 214 -8.63 21.67 -3.66
CA ARG A 214 -8.53 22.77 -4.64
C ARG A 214 -8.98 22.35 -6.03
N ALA A 215 -8.60 21.15 -6.46
CA ALA A 215 -8.95 20.61 -7.77
C ALA A 215 -10.45 20.35 -7.91
N ALA A 216 -11.16 20.04 -6.81
CA ALA A 216 -12.62 19.97 -6.81
C ALA A 216 -13.29 21.30 -7.18
N TRP A 217 -12.66 22.43 -6.86
CA TRP A 217 -13.13 23.77 -7.26
C TRP A 217 -12.47 24.30 -8.54
N SER A 218 -11.35 23.71 -8.95
CA SER A 218 -10.56 24.08 -10.12
C SER A 218 -10.11 22.82 -10.86
N PRO A 219 -10.99 22.18 -11.65
CA PRO A 219 -10.78 20.83 -12.19
C PRO A 219 -9.60 20.66 -13.15
N HIS A 220 -9.04 21.78 -13.61
CA HIS A 220 -7.87 21.83 -14.49
C HIS A 220 -6.56 22.17 -13.75
N LEU A 221 -6.61 22.29 -12.41
CA LEU A 221 -5.41 22.54 -11.60
C LEU A 221 -4.40 21.40 -11.81
N GLY A 222 -3.25 21.74 -12.36
CA GLY A 222 -2.13 20.82 -12.58
C GLY A 222 -1.11 20.84 -11.45
N PRO A 223 -0.19 19.86 -11.41
CA PRO A 223 0.85 19.76 -10.38
C PRO A 223 1.76 20.99 -10.38
N GLU A 224 2.13 21.51 -11.55
CA GLU A 224 3.06 22.63 -11.67
C GLU A 224 2.48 23.93 -11.07
N GLU A 225 1.24 24.25 -11.39
CA GLU A 225 0.53 25.41 -10.84
C GLU A 225 0.32 25.23 -9.34
N PHE A 226 -0.14 24.06 -8.92
CA PHE A 226 -0.36 23.74 -7.51
C PHE A 226 0.92 23.92 -6.68
N TYR A 227 2.03 23.28 -7.07
CA TYR A 227 3.26 23.31 -6.28
C TYR A 227 3.95 24.66 -6.31
N LYS A 228 3.85 25.45 -7.39
CA LYS A 228 4.34 26.85 -7.39
C LYS A 228 3.60 27.67 -6.33
N ASN A 229 2.27 27.64 -6.37
CA ASN A 229 1.43 28.39 -5.45
C ASN A 229 1.59 27.91 -3.99
N TYR A 230 1.62 26.59 -3.78
CA TYR A 230 1.85 26.00 -2.46
C TYR A 230 3.22 26.39 -1.89
N SER A 231 4.26 26.33 -2.73
CA SER A 231 5.62 26.66 -2.31
C SER A 231 5.75 28.12 -1.88
N GLU A 232 5.14 29.04 -2.64
CA GLU A 232 5.12 30.47 -2.30
C GLU A 232 4.31 30.74 -1.02
N GLN A 233 3.15 30.12 -0.88
CA GLN A 233 2.28 30.31 0.27
C GLN A 233 2.92 29.83 1.58
N VAL A 234 3.49 28.63 1.57
CA VAL A 234 4.00 27.98 2.79
C VAL A 234 5.41 28.46 3.13
N PHE A 235 6.31 28.50 2.14
CA PHE A 235 7.73 28.75 2.37
C PHE A 235 8.17 30.17 2.04
N GLY A 236 7.29 30.98 1.44
CA GLY A 236 7.59 32.36 1.06
C GLY A 236 8.29 32.47 -0.31
N PRO A 237 8.28 33.67 -0.93
CA PRO A 237 8.69 33.85 -2.32
C PRO A 237 10.18 33.59 -2.58
N GLN A 238 11.05 33.73 -1.57
CA GLN A 238 12.49 33.52 -1.74
C GLN A 238 12.84 32.02 -1.76
N ALA A 239 12.27 31.23 -0.85
CA ALA A 239 12.43 29.77 -0.82
C ALA A 239 11.59 29.03 -1.88
N ALA A 240 10.50 29.64 -2.38
CA ALA A 240 9.54 29.00 -3.28
C ALA A 240 10.15 28.29 -4.50
N PRO A 241 11.12 28.86 -5.23
CA PRO A 241 11.71 28.18 -6.39
C PRO A 241 12.44 26.90 -6.03
N ALA A 242 13.09 26.86 -4.87
CA ALA A 242 13.78 25.68 -4.38
C ALA A 242 12.80 24.62 -3.88
N MET A 243 11.78 25.03 -3.12
CA MET A 243 10.73 24.11 -2.66
C MET A 243 9.89 23.54 -3.79
N TYR A 244 9.58 24.34 -4.81
CA TYR A 244 8.94 23.84 -6.03
C TYR A 244 9.75 22.72 -6.67
N ARG A 245 11.08 22.89 -6.82
CA ARG A 245 11.94 21.82 -7.34
C ARG A 245 11.90 20.58 -6.45
N ALA A 246 11.95 20.76 -5.12
CA ALA A 246 11.86 19.66 -4.17
C ALA A 246 10.57 18.85 -4.35
N PHE A 247 9.40 19.50 -4.43
CA PHE A 247 8.13 18.80 -4.67
C PHE A 247 8.10 18.09 -6.03
N MET A 248 8.64 18.70 -7.08
CA MET A 248 8.69 18.05 -8.39
C MET A 248 9.61 16.82 -8.39
N ASP A 249 10.74 16.86 -7.68
CA ASP A 249 11.61 15.69 -7.50
C ASP A 249 10.92 14.59 -6.66
N LEU A 250 10.08 14.95 -5.68
CA LEU A 250 9.28 14.00 -4.90
C LEU A 250 8.15 13.36 -5.73
N GLU A 251 7.48 14.13 -6.59
CA GLU A 251 6.51 13.60 -7.56
C GLU A 251 7.19 12.67 -8.58
N ASP A 252 8.37 13.05 -9.06
CA ASP A 252 9.17 12.20 -9.95
C ASP A 252 9.58 10.90 -9.25
N ASN A 253 9.92 10.96 -7.96
CA ASN A 253 10.15 9.76 -7.15
C ASN A 253 8.90 8.87 -7.10
N GLN A 254 7.73 9.43 -6.76
CA GLN A 254 6.49 8.65 -6.65
C GLN A 254 6.13 7.96 -7.98
N GLN A 255 6.25 8.69 -9.09
CA GLN A 255 6.06 8.13 -10.41
C GLN A 255 7.11 7.07 -10.76
N TYR A 256 8.37 7.28 -10.37
CA TYR A 256 9.46 6.35 -10.64
C TYR A 256 9.28 5.00 -9.91
N VAL A 257 8.79 5.03 -8.67
CA VAL A 257 8.40 3.83 -7.92
C VAL A 257 7.01 3.30 -8.33
N GLY A 258 6.38 3.94 -9.33
CA GLY A 258 5.15 3.49 -9.96
C GLY A 258 3.92 3.63 -9.07
N TYR A 259 3.91 4.53 -8.09
CA TYR A 259 2.82 4.62 -7.11
C TYR A 259 2.50 3.28 -6.45
N ASN A 260 3.52 2.43 -6.24
CA ASN A 260 3.42 1.07 -5.71
C ASN A 260 2.72 0.03 -6.61
N LEU A 261 2.64 0.27 -7.93
CA LEU A 261 2.15 -0.67 -8.96
C LEU A 261 2.84 -2.05 -9.01
N TYR A 262 3.90 -2.26 -8.26
CA TYR A 262 4.77 -3.40 -8.42
C TYR A 262 4.38 -4.55 -7.49
N TRP A 263 4.60 -5.78 -7.98
CA TRP A 263 4.45 -7.03 -7.24
C TRP A 263 5.11 -6.93 -5.86
N TYR A 264 4.55 -7.64 -4.87
CA TYR A 264 4.90 -7.62 -3.43
C TYR A 264 6.41 -7.59 -3.07
N LEU A 265 7.32 -7.93 -4.00
CA LEU A 265 8.77 -7.93 -3.82
C LEU A 265 9.43 -6.53 -3.98
N TYR A 266 8.73 -5.56 -4.56
CA TYR A 266 9.23 -4.19 -4.74
C TYR A 266 8.75 -3.20 -3.66
N THR A 267 7.92 -3.65 -2.71
CA THR A 267 7.41 -2.79 -1.64
C THR A 267 8.55 -2.32 -0.73
N MET A 268 8.53 -1.05 -0.39
CA MET A 268 9.44 -0.48 0.61
C MET A 268 8.89 -0.68 2.03
N MET A 269 7.59 -0.93 2.19
CA MET A 269 6.97 -1.25 3.47
C MET A 269 5.63 -1.97 3.27
N ASN A 270 5.44 -3.16 3.83
CA ASN A 270 4.17 -3.86 3.62
C ASN A 270 3.15 -3.51 4.72
N CYS A 271 1.89 -3.17 4.37
CA CYS A 271 0.76 -2.91 5.29
C CYS A 271 0.35 -4.13 6.11
N CYS A 272 0.45 -5.29 5.50
CA CYS A 272 -0.34 -6.44 5.87
C CYS A 272 0.52 -7.69 6.07
N THR A 273 1.80 -7.61 5.73
CA THR A 273 2.77 -8.70 5.95
C THR A 273 4.15 -8.15 6.39
N SER A 274 5.11 -9.05 6.59
CA SER A 274 6.52 -8.69 6.81
C SER A 274 7.19 -8.20 5.52
N LEU A 275 8.29 -7.45 5.65
CA LEU A 275 9.14 -7.11 4.50
C LEU A 275 9.60 -8.38 3.73
N PRO A 276 9.74 -8.33 2.40
CA PRO A 276 10.17 -9.48 1.59
C PRO A 276 11.46 -10.13 2.10
N GLU A 277 12.43 -9.34 2.52
CA GLU A 277 13.71 -9.79 3.08
C GLU A 277 13.48 -10.62 4.35
N VAL A 278 12.67 -10.08 5.26
CA VAL A 278 12.35 -10.70 6.55
C VAL A 278 11.55 -11.98 6.35
N HIS A 279 10.55 -11.95 5.45
CA HIS A 279 9.77 -13.12 5.06
C HIS A 279 10.69 -14.22 4.50
N MET A 280 11.59 -13.87 3.59
CA MET A 280 12.48 -14.84 2.95
C MET A 280 13.47 -15.47 3.94
N ALA A 281 14.02 -14.69 4.87
CA ALA A 281 14.85 -15.23 5.95
C ALA A 281 14.06 -16.18 6.87
N HIS A 282 12.82 -15.84 7.23
CA HIS A 282 11.99 -16.72 8.03
C HIS A 282 11.70 -18.05 7.29
N ARG A 283 11.32 -17.98 6.01
CA ARG A 283 11.12 -19.16 5.17
C ARG A 283 12.37 -20.03 5.08
N PHE A 284 13.53 -19.41 4.87
CA PHE A 284 14.82 -20.09 4.88
C PHE A 284 15.12 -20.74 6.25
N PHE A 285 14.88 -20.04 7.35
CA PHE A 285 15.05 -20.57 8.70
C PHE A 285 14.16 -21.80 8.98
N THR A 286 12.93 -21.82 8.46
CA THR A 286 11.98 -22.92 8.66
C THR A 286 12.22 -24.16 7.78
N GLN A 287 13.19 -24.11 6.86
CA GLN A 287 13.50 -25.27 6.03
C GLN A 287 14.13 -26.40 6.86
N PRO A 288 14.03 -27.68 6.46
CA PRO A 288 14.51 -28.81 7.27
C PRO A 288 15.99 -28.75 7.66
N ASP A 289 16.85 -28.23 6.77
CA ASP A 289 18.27 -27.99 7.05
C ASP A 289 18.73 -26.67 6.42
N ALA A 290 18.72 -25.58 7.20
CA ALA A 290 19.18 -24.27 6.75
C ALA A 290 20.71 -24.17 6.62
N PHE A 291 21.47 -25.08 7.24
CA PHE A 291 22.93 -24.97 7.32
C PHE A 291 23.64 -25.34 6.01
N ASP A 292 23.00 -26.17 5.19
CA ASP A 292 23.49 -26.54 3.86
C ASP A 292 23.10 -25.54 2.74
N GLY A 293 22.47 -24.43 3.11
CA GLY A 293 22.12 -23.35 2.20
C GLY A 293 20.66 -23.40 1.75
N PRO A 294 20.20 -22.39 0.99
CA PRO A 294 18.80 -22.22 0.67
C PRO A 294 18.28 -23.28 -0.31
N THR A 295 17.21 -23.98 0.07
CA THR A 295 16.57 -25.03 -0.77
C THR A 295 15.09 -24.77 -1.06
N ILE A 296 14.51 -23.75 -0.45
CA ILE A 296 13.10 -23.39 -0.65
C ILE A 296 12.83 -22.90 -2.08
N PRO A 297 11.69 -23.26 -2.71
CA PRO A 297 11.40 -22.89 -4.10
C PRO A 297 11.43 -21.37 -4.38
N ASP A 298 10.89 -20.58 -3.44
CA ASP A 298 10.70 -19.14 -3.60
C ASP A 298 12.03 -18.35 -3.54
N TRP A 299 13.09 -18.95 -2.98
CA TRP A 299 14.40 -18.30 -2.86
C TRP A 299 14.98 -17.90 -4.22
N LYS A 300 14.86 -18.77 -5.22
CA LYS A 300 15.39 -18.51 -6.56
C LYS A 300 14.71 -17.28 -7.19
N GLY A 301 13.40 -17.14 -7.03
CA GLY A 301 12.64 -15.98 -7.51
C GLY A 301 13.15 -14.70 -6.84
N PHE A 302 13.21 -14.70 -5.51
CA PHE A 302 13.71 -13.58 -4.73
C PHE A 302 15.13 -13.14 -5.14
N ILE A 303 16.09 -14.08 -5.24
CA ILE A 303 17.47 -13.77 -5.67
C ILE A 303 17.52 -13.21 -7.10
N THR A 304 16.68 -13.74 -8.00
CA THR A 304 16.65 -13.29 -9.41
C THR A 304 16.19 -11.85 -9.54
N GLU A 305 15.28 -11.40 -8.66
CA GLU A 305 14.74 -10.03 -8.69
C GLU A 305 15.61 -9.00 -7.97
N LEU A 306 16.58 -9.42 -7.15
CA LEU A 306 17.42 -8.49 -6.38
C LEU A 306 18.10 -7.41 -7.23
N PRO A 307 18.72 -7.71 -8.39
CA PRO A 307 19.42 -6.68 -9.17
C PRO A 307 18.48 -5.55 -9.61
N ASP A 308 17.32 -5.89 -10.16
CA ASP A 308 16.33 -4.92 -10.64
C ASP A 308 15.77 -4.10 -9.47
N THR A 309 15.47 -4.77 -8.35
CA THR A 309 14.93 -4.11 -7.16
C THR A 309 15.96 -3.18 -6.50
N ILE A 310 17.24 -3.57 -6.47
CA ILE A 310 18.34 -2.71 -5.98
C ILE A 310 18.48 -1.47 -6.86
N VAL A 311 18.48 -1.62 -8.19
CA VAL A 311 18.59 -0.49 -9.13
C VAL A 311 17.45 0.49 -8.93
N ARG A 312 16.21 -0.01 -8.76
CA ARG A 312 15.05 0.84 -8.45
C ARG A 312 15.20 1.57 -7.13
N PHE A 313 15.58 0.89 -6.07
CA PHE A 313 15.74 1.54 -4.76
C PHE A 313 16.84 2.61 -4.79
N GLN A 314 17.93 2.36 -5.51
CA GLN A 314 18.98 3.36 -5.74
C GLN A 314 18.50 4.54 -6.59
N GLY A 315 17.64 4.30 -7.58
CA GLY A 315 17.00 5.37 -8.35
C GLY A 315 16.13 6.26 -7.48
N SER A 316 15.31 5.67 -6.60
CA SER A 316 14.49 6.40 -5.63
C SER A 316 15.35 7.24 -4.67
N ILE A 317 16.42 6.66 -4.10
CA ILE A 317 17.42 7.41 -3.31
C ILE A 317 17.98 8.61 -4.09
N GLY A 318 18.20 8.45 -5.40
CA GLY A 318 18.65 9.53 -6.29
C GLY A 318 17.67 10.71 -6.35
N TYR A 319 16.37 10.45 -6.50
CA TYR A 319 15.35 11.51 -6.48
C TYR A 319 15.20 12.15 -5.09
N LEU A 320 15.19 11.33 -4.03
CA LEU A 320 15.11 11.84 -2.66
C LEU A 320 16.30 12.75 -2.32
N ASN A 321 17.51 12.42 -2.79
CA ASN A 321 18.67 13.29 -2.62
C ASN A 321 18.53 14.63 -3.34
N LYS A 322 18.00 14.66 -4.58
CA LYS A 322 17.73 15.92 -5.29
C LYS A 322 16.72 16.78 -4.53
N ALA A 323 15.64 16.16 -4.04
CA ALA A 323 14.63 16.85 -3.26
C ALA A 323 15.24 17.45 -1.98
N LEU A 324 16.09 16.70 -1.27
CA LEU A 324 16.80 17.17 -0.08
C LEU A 324 17.77 18.30 -0.37
N ASP A 325 18.53 18.23 -1.45
CA ASP A 325 19.43 19.31 -1.86
C ASP A 325 18.64 20.59 -2.15
N ALA A 326 17.47 20.48 -2.79
CA ALA A 326 16.58 21.59 -3.02
C ALA A 326 15.97 22.15 -1.72
N MET A 327 15.53 21.29 -0.79
CA MET A 327 15.02 21.71 0.53
C MET A 327 16.09 22.43 1.36
N ARG A 328 17.31 21.89 1.40
CA ARG A 328 18.45 22.51 2.12
C ARG A 328 18.84 23.85 1.49
N ALA A 329 18.76 23.97 0.16
CA ALA A 329 18.97 25.24 -0.53
C ALA A 329 17.87 26.28 -0.21
N ALA A 330 16.65 25.84 0.15
CA ALA A 330 15.55 26.71 0.57
C ALA A 330 15.70 27.21 2.02
N GLN A 331 16.42 26.46 2.85
CA GLN A 331 16.54 26.69 4.30
C GLN A 331 16.99 28.10 4.74
N PRO A 332 17.95 28.80 4.08
CA PRO A 332 18.33 30.15 4.50
C PRO A 332 17.28 31.22 4.17
N ASP A 333 16.39 30.94 3.21
CA ASP A 333 15.47 31.91 2.61
C ASP A 333 13.99 31.61 2.94
N VAL A 334 13.75 30.59 3.75
CA VAL A 334 12.39 30.17 4.14
C VAL A 334 11.76 31.24 5.03
N ALA A 335 10.51 31.58 4.74
CA ALA A 335 9.75 32.48 5.59
C ALA A 335 9.45 31.82 6.95
N PRO A 336 9.33 32.59 8.05
CA PRO A 336 9.17 32.04 9.40
C PRO A 336 8.04 31.02 9.55
N GLN A 337 6.93 31.20 8.82
CA GLN A 337 5.80 30.26 8.88
C GLN A 337 6.10 28.89 8.26
N GLY A 338 7.07 28.81 7.35
CA GLY A 338 7.44 27.59 6.62
C GLY A 338 8.63 26.85 7.23
N GLU A 339 9.34 27.43 8.20
CA GLU A 339 10.54 26.84 8.81
C GLU A 339 10.25 25.46 9.42
N TYR A 340 9.13 25.34 10.13
CA TYR A 340 8.75 24.08 10.78
C TYR A 340 8.43 22.99 9.75
N GLU A 341 7.64 23.34 8.73
CA GLU A 341 7.26 22.42 7.66
C GLU A 341 8.48 21.95 6.88
N LEU A 342 9.40 22.87 6.55
CA LEU A 342 10.63 22.54 5.84
C LEU A 342 11.49 21.55 6.63
N ARG A 343 11.65 21.79 7.94
CA ARG A 343 12.43 20.89 8.81
C ARG A 343 11.75 19.52 8.96
N TYR A 344 10.42 19.48 9.05
CA TYR A 344 9.66 18.23 9.06
C TYR A 344 9.88 17.45 7.76
N MET A 345 9.73 18.11 6.61
CA MET A 345 9.92 17.49 5.30
C MET A 345 11.33 16.95 5.11
N ILE A 346 12.36 17.73 5.47
CA ILE A 346 13.76 17.28 5.42
C ILE A 346 13.94 16.01 6.24
N ASN A 347 13.51 16.00 7.51
CA ASN A 347 13.64 14.82 8.37
C ASN A 347 12.95 13.59 7.76
N ARG A 348 11.71 13.73 7.31
CA ARG A 348 10.94 12.61 6.72
C ARG A 348 11.59 12.07 5.46
N THR A 349 12.05 12.96 4.57
CA THR A 349 12.71 12.57 3.33
C THR A 349 14.10 11.96 3.60
N GLU A 350 14.86 12.46 4.57
CA GLU A 350 16.16 11.91 4.98
C GLU A 350 16.03 10.49 5.54
N SER A 351 15.14 10.31 6.52
CA SER A 351 14.94 9.02 7.16
C SER A 351 14.39 7.98 6.19
N TYR A 352 13.51 8.38 5.28
CA TYR A 352 13.01 7.48 4.24
C TYR A 352 14.13 7.05 3.27
N ARG A 353 14.95 8.00 2.81
CA ARG A 353 16.11 7.75 1.94
C ARG A 353 17.13 6.80 2.59
N ASP A 354 17.40 6.98 3.88
CA ASP A 354 18.33 6.12 4.65
C ASP A 354 17.77 4.72 4.89
N TYR A 355 16.48 4.61 5.12
CA TYR A 355 15.80 3.32 5.22
C TYR A 355 15.86 2.52 3.92
N ILE A 356 15.61 3.16 2.77
CA ILE A 356 15.74 2.51 1.46
C ILE A 356 17.19 2.04 1.24
N ALA A 357 18.18 2.82 1.70
CA ALA A 357 19.58 2.42 1.65
C ALA A 357 19.85 1.16 2.50
N ALA A 358 19.22 1.03 3.68
CA ALA A 358 19.30 -0.18 4.49
C ALA A 358 18.73 -1.41 3.76
N LEU A 359 17.60 -1.26 3.05
CA LEU A 359 17.03 -2.32 2.22
C LEU A 359 17.97 -2.73 1.08
N VAL A 360 18.63 -1.76 0.43
CA VAL A 360 19.64 -2.05 -0.60
C VAL A 360 20.81 -2.86 -0.02
N THR A 361 21.32 -2.47 1.15
CA THR A 361 22.40 -3.21 1.82
C THR A 361 21.97 -4.62 2.20
N MET A 362 20.75 -4.79 2.73
CA MET A 362 20.16 -6.08 3.08
C MET A 362 20.09 -7.01 1.86
N ARG A 363 19.58 -6.52 0.73
CA ARG A 363 19.49 -7.30 -0.52
C ARG A 363 20.86 -7.67 -1.09
N LYS A 364 21.84 -6.76 -1.04
CA LYS A 364 23.21 -7.09 -1.43
C LYS A 364 23.78 -8.22 -0.58
N ALA A 365 23.50 -8.22 0.73
CA ALA A 365 23.91 -9.29 1.64
C ALA A 365 23.31 -10.65 1.24
N TYR A 366 22.03 -10.70 0.86
CA TYR A 366 21.40 -11.92 0.30
C TYR A 366 22.09 -12.41 -0.97
N GLY A 367 22.44 -11.50 -1.89
CA GLY A 367 23.15 -11.86 -3.11
C GLY A 367 24.54 -12.48 -2.84
N VAL A 368 25.29 -11.92 -1.88
CA VAL A 368 26.59 -12.48 -1.46
C VAL A 368 26.40 -13.84 -0.77
N PHE A 369 25.38 -13.96 0.10
CA PHE A 369 25.07 -15.20 0.80
C PHE A 369 24.70 -16.34 -0.16
N ASP A 370 23.81 -16.09 -1.12
CA ASP A 370 23.41 -17.06 -2.14
C ASP A 370 24.59 -17.50 -2.99
N LYS A 371 25.44 -16.55 -3.41
CA LYS A 371 26.65 -16.85 -4.17
C LYS A 371 27.58 -17.79 -3.40
N ALA A 372 27.83 -17.53 -2.12
CA ALA A 372 28.71 -18.35 -1.30
C ALA A 372 28.29 -19.82 -1.29
N PHE A 373 26.99 -20.11 -1.15
CA PHE A 373 26.48 -21.48 -1.19
C PHE A 373 26.55 -22.12 -2.58
N LYS A 374 26.32 -21.35 -3.65
CA LYS A 374 26.44 -21.86 -5.03
C LYS A 374 27.87 -22.24 -5.39
N ASP A 375 28.84 -21.46 -4.92
CA ASP A 375 30.26 -21.66 -5.21
C ASP A 375 30.96 -22.58 -4.19
N ARG A 376 30.29 -23.01 -3.10
CA ARG A 376 30.83 -23.87 -2.03
C ARG A 376 31.61 -25.10 -2.51
N SER A 377 31.20 -25.71 -3.62
CA SER A 377 31.87 -26.92 -4.18
C SER A 377 33.08 -26.60 -5.07
N ARG A 378 33.29 -25.33 -5.40
CA ARG A 378 34.32 -24.82 -6.32
C ARG A 378 35.44 -24.07 -5.61
N VAL A 379 35.22 -23.67 -4.35
CA VAL A 379 36.16 -22.89 -3.54
C VAL A 379 36.62 -23.68 -2.33
N SER A 380 37.71 -23.24 -1.70
CA SER A 380 38.15 -23.81 -0.41
C SER A 380 37.15 -23.52 0.71
N ARG A 381 37.23 -24.30 1.79
CA ARG A 381 36.38 -24.05 2.98
C ARG A 381 36.63 -22.66 3.55
N GLU A 382 37.89 -22.23 3.56
CA GLU A 382 38.31 -20.92 4.05
C GLU A 382 37.69 -19.79 3.22
N GLU A 383 37.70 -19.92 1.89
CA GLU A 383 37.06 -18.95 0.98
C GLU A 383 35.54 -18.92 1.17
N PHE A 384 34.88 -20.08 1.24
CA PHE A 384 33.44 -20.16 1.52
C PHE A 384 33.07 -19.47 2.83
N VAL A 385 33.81 -19.72 3.91
CA VAL A 385 33.60 -19.08 5.21
C VAL A 385 33.86 -17.57 5.15
N ALA A 386 34.85 -17.12 4.37
CA ALA A 386 35.13 -15.70 4.18
C ALA A 386 34.00 -14.98 3.43
N GLU A 387 33.42 -15.60 2.41
CA GLU A 387 32.26 -15.08 1.69
C GLU A 387 31.01 -15.02 2.60
N LEU A 388 30.73 -16.08 3.37
CA LEU A 388 29.66 -16.06 4.38
C LEU A 388 29.87 -14.97 5.44
N SER A 389 31.12 -14.79 5.90
CA SER A 389 31.45 -13.73 6.86
C SER A 389 31.19 -12.34 6.27
N THR A 390 31.47 -12.16 4.98
CA THR A 390 31.19 -10.92 4.25
C THR A 390 29.68 -10.66 4.17
N ALA A 391 28.88 -11.67 3.84
CA ALA A 391 27.42 -11.56 3.84
C ALA A 391 26.88 -11.17 5.23
N VAL A 392 27.32 -11.87 6.29
CA VAL A 392 26.90 -11.57 7.68
C VAL A 392 27.32 -10.16 8.11
N HIS A 393 28.48 -9.67 7.69
CA HIS A 393 28.87 -8.29 7.96
C HIS A 393 27.91 -7.29 7.31
N GLN A 394 27.50 -7.53 6.05
CA GLN A 394 26.53 -6.68 5.35
C GLN A 394 25.14 -6.75 5.96
N PHE A 395 24.68 -7.93 6.41
CA PHE A 395 23.42 -8.06 7.15
C PHE A 395 23.43 -7.18 8.42
N ASN A 396 24.51 -7.26 9.21
CA ASN A 396 24.66 -6.43 10.41
C ASN A 396 24.74 -4.94 10.10
N GLU A 397 25.34 -4.56 8.97
CA GLU A 397 25.38 -3.16 8.51
C GLU A 397 23.99 -2.66 8.14
N ALA A 398 23.21 -3.43 7.38
CA ALA A 398 21.82 -3.10 7.08
C ALA A 398 20.98 -2.92 8.37
N SER A 399 21.20 -3.78 9.37
CA SER A 399 20.54 -3.67 10.68
C SER A 399 20.91 -2.39 11.44
N ARG A 400 22.17 -1.95 11.39
CA ARG A 400 22.57 -0.65 11.96
C ARG A 400 21.96 0.52 11.20
N GLN A 401 21.93 0.45 9.87
CA GLN A 401 21.37 1.49 9.02
C GLN A 401 19.87 1.68 9.27
N VAL A 402 19.09 0.58 9.33
CA VAL A 402 17.64 0.68 9.60
C VAL A 402 17.36 1.25 10.99
N GLN A 403 18.17 0.90 11.99
CA GLN A 403 18.07 1.48 13.33
C GLN A 403 18.39 2.98 13.35
N ALA A 404 19.41 3.41 12.60
CA ALA A 404 19.78 4.81 12.48
C ALA A 404 18.66 5.63 11.81
N ALA A 405 18.17 5.17 10.65
CA ALA A 405 17.05 5.80 9.95
C ALA A 405 15.79 5.88 10.82
N THR A 406 15.49 4.83 11.59
CA THR A 406 14.34 4.82 12.51
C THR A 406 14.53 5.80 13.68
N ARG A 407 15.76 5.98 14.17
CA ARG A 407 16.04 6.99 15.22
C ARG A 407 15.89 8.40 14.69
N GLU A 408 16.41 8.68 13.51
CA GLU A 408 16.27 9.97 12.85
C GLU A 408 14.79 10.33 12.63
N TYR A 409 13.97 9.37 12.16
CA TYR A 409 12.53 9.56 12.03
C TYR A 409 11.88 10.00 13.36
N ALA A 410 12.32 9.39 14.47
CA ALA A 410 11.80 9.68 15.80
C ALA A 410 12.25 11.03 16.37
N GLU A 411 13.24 11.70 15.78
CA GLU A 411 13.72 13.02 16.25
C GLU A 411 12.68 14.13 16.02
N PHE A 412 11.78 13.93 15.06
CA PHE A 412 10.76 14.90 14.73
C PHE A 412 9.40 14.21 14.59
N MET A 413 8.67 14.05 15.70
CA MET A 413 7.28 13.55 15.68
C MET A 413 6.34 14.65 16.16
N ASP A 414 5.29 14.95 15.38
CA ASP A 414 4.35 16.03 15.68
C ASP A 414 2.87 15.60 15.65
N SER A 415 2.59 14.35 15.23
CA SER A 415 1.26 13.77 15.17
C SER A 415 1.22 12.35 15.78
N PRO A 416 0.12 11.94 16.45
CA PRO A 416 -0.08 10.54 16.84
C PRO A 416 0.07 9.55 15.69
N SER A 417 -0.20 9.97 14.45
CA SER A 417 -0.05 9.12 13.28
C SER A 417 1.42 8.77 12.98
N ASP A 418 2.38 9.60 13.39
CA ASP A 418 3.81 9.30 13.31
C ASP A 418 4.21 8.16 14.26
N LEU A 419 3.53 8.03 15.40
CA LEU A 419 3.75 6.92 16.33
C LEU A 419 3.33 5.58 15.70
N GLY A 420 2.31 5.59 14.84
CA GLY A 420 1.91 4.42 14.06
C GLY A 420 3.02 3.99 13.10
N VAL A 421 3.58 4.93 12.34
CA VAL A 421 4.72 4.64 11.44
C VAL A 421 5.94 4.15 12.23
N LEU A 422 6.29 4.82 13.33
CA LEU A 422 7.41 4.41 14.18
C LEU A 422 7.19 3.02 14.78
N TYR A 423 5.96 2.67 15.16
CA TYR A 423 5.61 1.33 15.59
C TYR A 423 5.89 0.32 14.46
N HIS A 424 5.44 0.58 13.24
CA HIS A 424 5.69 -0.33 12.13
C HIS A 424 7.19 -0.45 11.79
N LEU A 425 7.98 0.63 11.86
CA LEU A 425 9.43 0.59 11.67
C LEU A 425 10.11 -0.30 12.71
N ASN A 426 9.75 -0.13 13.98
CA ASN A 426 10.32 -0.94 15.06
C ASN A 426 9.87 -2.39 14.97
N ALA A 427 8.56 -2.62 14.80
CA ALA A 427 7.96 -3.95 14.84
C ALA A 427 8.32 -4.78 13.61
N ARG A 428 8.38 -4.18 12.41
CA ARG A 428 8.54 -4.93 11.14
C ARG A 428 9.93 -4.83 10.54
N ALA A 429 10.56 -3.65 10.58
CA ALA A 429 11.87 -3.44 9.96
C ALA A 429 13.01 -3.72 10.94
N VAL A 430 13.11 -2.98 12.06
CA VAL A 430 14.20 -3.12 13.03
C VAL A 430 14.23 -4.52 13.64
N LEU A 431 13.11 -5.00 14.16
CA LEU A 431 13.00 -6.36 14.69
C LEU A 431 13.27 -7.39 13.59
N GLY A 432 12.67 -7.23 12.41
CA GLY A 432 12.86 -8.16 11.30
C GLY A 432 14.32 -8.32 10.91
N PHE A 433 15.04 -7.21 10.73
CA PHE A 433 16.46 -7.20 10.36
C PHE A 433 17.34 -7.83 11.45
N ASP A 434 17.02 -7.61 12.72
CA ASP A 434 17.70 -8.27 13.84
C ASP A 434 17.53 -9.80 13.78
N LEU A 435 16.31 -10.29 13.53
CA LEU A 435 16.06 -11.74 13.38
C LEU A 435 16.76 -12.35 12.17
N VAL A 436 16.85 -11.62 11.04
CA VAL A 436 17.68 -12.01 9.90
C VAL A 436 19.14 -12.15 10.33
N CYS A 437 19.69 -11.13 11.00
CA CYS A 437 21.09 -11.15 11.45
C CYS A 437 21.38 -12.34 12.38
N GLN A 438 20.50 -12.62 13.34
CA GLN A 438 20.65 -13.75 14.26
C GLN A 438 20.63 -15.10 13.52
N THR A 439 19.72 -15.25 12.55
CA THR A 439 19.63 -16.45 11.71
C THR A 439 20.91 -16.66 10.91
N MET A 440 21.37 -15.63 10.18
CA MET A 440 22.58 -15.71 9.35
C MET A 440 23.84 -15.91 10.20
N GLN A 441 23.88 -15.36 11.41
CA GLN A 441 24.97 -15.58 12.36
C GLN A 441 25.03 -17.05 12.83
N ASN A 442 23.89 -17.71 13.05
CA ASN A 442 23.86 -19.13 13.37
C ASN A 442 24.43 -19.97 12.20
N ILE A 443 24.08 -19.64 10.95
CA ILE A 443 24.65 -20.32 9.76
C ILE A 443 26.19 -20.17 9.73
N LEU A 444 26.70 -18.95 9.90
CA LEU A 444 28.15 -18.73 9.94
C LEU A 444 28.82 -19.46 11.12
N ASN A 445 28.18 -19.47 12.29
CA ASN A 445 28.70 -20.17 13.47
C ASN A 445 28.84 -21.67 13.22
N TYR A 446 27.87 -22.30 12.55
CA TYR A 446 27.95 -23.71 12.17
C TYR A 446 29.21 -23.99 11.34
N HIS A 447 29.41 -23.22 10.26
CA HIS A 447 30.55 -23.42 9.35
C HIS A 447 31.91 -23.08 9.96
N THR A 448 31.93 -22.26 11.02
CA THR A 448 33.13 -21.88 11.79
C THR A 448 33.35 -22.70 13.07
N GLY A 449 32.48 -23.65 13.39
CA GLY A 449 32.59 -24.48 14.60
C GLY A 449 32.30 -23.74 15.91
N LYS A 450 31.53 -22.63 15.86
CA LYS A 450 31.07 -21.85 17.01
C LYS A 450 29.67 -22.29 17.44
N PRO A 451 29.20 -21.99 18.67
CA PRO A 451 27.83 -22.28 19.08
C PRO A 451 26.78 -21.65 18.14
N TYR A 452 25.91 -22.47 17.54
CA TYR A 452 25.01 -22.07 16.46
C TYR A 452 23.53 -22.42 16.69
N LEU A 453 23.18 -23.08 17.79
CA LEU A 453 21.80 -23.42 18.15
C LEU A 453 21.17 -22.35 19.06
N LYS A 454 21.49 -21.07 18.84
CA LYS A 454 20.86 -19.98 19.59
C LYS A 454 19.43 -19.80 19.08
N HIS A 455 18.46 -19.74 20.00
CA HIS A 455 17.06 -19.46 19.66
C HIS A 455 16.95 -18.12 18.93
N VAL A 456 16.27 -18.11 17.78
CA VAL A 456 15.93 -16.90 17.04
C VAL A 456 14.42 -16.71 17.19
N PRO A 457 13.95 -15.65 17.87
CA PRO A 457 12.56 -15.55 18.29
C PRO A 457 11.64 -15.05 17.16
N TRP A 458 11.54 -15.83 16.09
CA TRP A 458 10.67 -15.57 14.93
C TRP A 458 9.18 -15.47 15.30
N GLU A 459 8.76 -16.10 16.41
CA GLU A 459 7.41 -16.00 16.97
C GLU A 459 6.98 -14.56 17.31
N ARG A 460 7.93 -13.63 17.48
CA ARG A 460 7.65 -12.21 17.72
C ARG A 460 7.08 -11.50 16.48
N LEU A 461 7.30 -12.06 15.28
CA LEU A 461 6.81 -11.53 14.01
C LEU A 461 5.81 -12.46 13.33
N PHE A 462 6.04 -13.77 13.44
CA PHE A 462 5.22 -14.81 12.83
C PHE A 462 4.61 -15.65 13.95
N SER A 463 3.57 -15.12 14.60
CA SER A 463 2.90 -15.87 15.66
C SER A 463 2.34 -17.18 15.08
N PRO A 464 2.61 -18.34 15.70
CA PRO A 464 2.08 -19.62 15.25
C PRO A 464 0.55 -19.66 15.22
N ASP A 465 -0.11 -18.82 16.01
CA ASP A 465 -1.58 -18.78 16.16
C ASP A 465 -2.30 -18.13 14.97
N PHE A 466 -1.63 -17.38 14.09
CA PHE A 466 -2.26 -16.83 12.88
C PHE A 466 -2.43 -17.84 11.75
N ASN A 467 -1.81 -19.02 11.86
CA ASN A 467 -2.04 -20.16 10.95
C ASN A 467 -3.07 -21.16 11.50
N ALA A 468 -3.69 -20.86 12.64
CA ALA A 468 -4.69 -21.69 13.31
C ALA A 468 -6.10 -21.10 13.19
N THR A 469 -6.57 -20.83 11.96
CA THR A 469 -8.01 -20.76 11.63
C THR A 469 -8.25 -21.16 10.19
#